data_AF-A0A960R8E7-F1
#
_entry.id   AF-A0A960R8E7-F1
#
_cell.length_a   1.000
_cell.length_b   1.000
_cell.length_c   1.000
_cell.angle_alpha   90.00
_cell.angle_beta   90.00
_cell.angle_gamma   90.00
#
_symmetry.space_group_name_H-M   'P 1'
#
loop_
_entity.id
_entity.type
_entity.pdbx_description
1 polymer ?
#
loop_
_entity_poly.entity_id
_entity_poly.type
_entity_poly.pdbx_seq_one_letter_code
_entity_poly.pdbx_strand_id
1 'polypeptide(L)'
;MQNLRSRTVKALLWNLTGTGGRLASQLLVQICLARILDPKDFGLMAMLMVLTAVGLVFVEGGFGIALIHNKDAPREDESSVFYCNLALATAAYGVFWFLAPHVATFYGHTSLEPLLRFSSLSLVLGAFGVVQNSVLSRSLNFKTLGIVNVASSLLAGGIAITMAYRGMGVWSLAWQAVLTPAFRSLLLW
;
A
#
# COMPACT_ATOMS: atom_id res chain seq x y z
N MET A 1 26.87 -25.96 -2.81
CA MET A 1 25.61 -25.81 -3.59
C MET A 1 24.33 -26.16 -2.81
N GLN A 2 24.32 -27.16 -1.91
CA GLN A 2 23.11 -27.52 -1.12
C GLN A 2 22.56 -26.39 -0.22
N ASN A 3 23.43 -25.49 0.28
CA ASN A 3 23.03 -24.41 1.19
C ASN A 3 22.32 -23.23 0.49
N LEU A 4 22.53 -23.06 -0.82
CA LEU A 4 21.83 -22.02 -1.61
C LEU A 4 20.42 -22.47 -1.98
N ARG A 5 20.25 -23.71 -2.45
CA ARG A 5 18.92 -24.27 -2.73
C ARG A 5 18.01 -24.27 -1.50
N SER A 6 18.51 -24.68 -0.33
CA SER A 6 17.70 -24.70 0.90
C SER A 6 17.33 -23.28 1.38
N ARG A 7 18.23 -22.31 1.22
CA ARG A 7 17.97 -20.90 1.59
C ARG A 7 16.98 -20.24 0.64
N THR A 8 17.08 -20.50 -0.68
CA THR A 8 16.11 -20.02 -1.67
C THR A 8 14.74 -20.66 -1.47
N VAL A 9 14.65 -21.97 -1.23
CA VAL A 9 13.36 -22.65 -0.98
C VAL A 9 12.70 -22.12 0.30
N LYS A 10 13.46 -21.94 1.39
CA LYS A 10 12.94 -21.32 2.62
C LYS A 10 12.46 -19.89 2.39
N ALA A 11 13.21 -19.09 1.63
CA ALA A 11 12.82 -17.72 1.28
C ALA A 11 11.54 -17.70 0.43
N LEU A 12 11.41 -18.62 -0.53
CA LEU A 12 10.22 -18.79 -1.35
C LEU A 12 9.00 -19.18 -0.50
N LEU A 13 9.17 -20.16 0.39
CA LEU A 13 8.12 -20.58 1.33
C LEU A 13 7.68 -19.41 2.22
N TRP A 14 8.62 -18.65 2.79
CA TRP A 14 8.28 -17.47 3.59
C TRP A 14 7.59 -16.38 2.77
N ASN A 15 7.97 -16.18 1.52
CA ASN A 15 7.27 -15.24 0.63
C ASN A 15 5.84 -15.71 0.35
N LEU A 16 5.65 -16.98 0.02
CA LEU A 16 4.33 -17.56 -0.22
C LEU A 16 3.45 -17.47 1.03
N THR A 17 3.97 -17.82 2.20
CA THR A 17 3.24 -17.70 3.47
C THR A 17 2.95 -16.24 3.82
N GLY A 18 3.89 -15.32 3.63
CA GLY A 18 3.69 -13.90 3.91
C GLY A 18 2.67 -13.26 2.97
N THR A 19 2.75 -13.56 1.67
CA THR A 19 1.83 -13.08 0.64
C THR A 19 0.44 -13.70 0.83
N GLY A 20 0.37 -15.01 1.05
CA GLY A 20 -0.88 -15.72 1.36
C GLY A 20 -1.52 -15.21 2.64
N GLY A 21 -0.73 -14.96 3.68
CA GLY A 21 -1.18 -14.37 4.93
C GLY A 21 -1.76 -12.96 4.73
N ARG A 22 -1.09 -12.12 3.93
CA ARG A 22 -1.60 -10.78 3.57
C ARG A 22 -2.90 -10.85 2.78
N LEU A 23 -3.00 -11.75 1.81
CA LEU A 23 -4.23 -11.93 1.02
C LEU A 23 -5.37 -12.45 1.89
N ALA A 24 -5.10 -13.40 2.78
CA ALA A 24 -6.06 -13.91 3.74
C ALA A 24 -6.51 -12.82 4.72
N SER A 25 -5.59 -12.01 5.28
CA SER A 25 -5.95 -10.92 6.18
C SER A 25 -6.79 -9.85 5.48
N GLN A 26 -6.42 -9.49 4.25
CA GLN A 26 -7.19 -8.56 3.44
C GLN A 26 -8.59 -9.10 3.15
N LEU A 27 -8.69 -10.36 2.73
CA LEU A 27 -9.97 -11.01 2.43
C LEU A 27 -10.87 -11.10 3.66
N LEU A 28 -10.32 -11.45 4.83
CA LEU A 28 -11.08 -11.47 6.09
C LEU A 28 -11.67 -10.09 6.41
N VAL A 29 -10.84 -9.04 6.33
CA VAL A 29 -11.31 -7.66 6.59
C VAL A 29 -12.36 -7.25 5.56
N GLN A 30 -12.16 -7.56 4.28
CA GLN A 30 -13.10 -7.25 3.21
C GLN A 30 -14.44 -7.96 3.40
N ILE A 31 -14.45 -9.23 3.84
CA ILE A 31 -15.68 -9.95 4.16
C ILE A 31 -16.42 -9.30 5.34
N CYS A 32 -15.70 -8.88 6.39
CA CYS A 32 -16.30 -8.17 7.50
C CYS A 32 -16.93 -6.84 7.06
N LEU A 33 -16.20 -6.06 6.28
CA LEU A 33 -16.66 -4.77 5.75
C LEU A 33 -17.85 -4.96 4.80
N ALA A 34 -17.84 -5.98 3.94
CA ALA A 34 -18.92 -6.29 3.01
C ALA A 34 -20.25 -6.63 3.69
N ARG A 35 -20.23 -7.07 4.96
CA ARG A 35 -21.46 -7.28 5.74
C ARG A 35 -22.04 -6.01 6.35
N ILE A 36 -21.22 -4.96 6.51
CA ILE A 36 -21.61 -3.72 7.19
C ILE A 36 -21.93 -2.62 6.18
N LEU A 37 -21.17 -2.56 5.08
CA LEU A 37 -21.22 -1.50 4.08
C LEU A 37 -22.16 -1.84 2.93
N ASP A 38 -22.76 -0.81 2.37
CA ASP A 38 -23.58 -0.94 1.16
C ASP A 38 -22.71 -1.22 -0.08
N PRO A 39 -23.22 -1.98 -1.07
CA PRO A 39 -22.51 -2.23 -2.33
C PRO A 39 -22.09 -0.95 -3.08
N LYS A 40 -22.84 0.14 -2.89
CA LYS A 40 -22.53 1.45 -3.48
C LYS A 40 -21.19 2.00 -2.97
N ASP A 41 -20.86 1.76 -1.70
CA ASP A 41 -19.63 2.25 -1.10
C ASP A 41 -18.41 1.55 -1.68
N PHE A 42 -18.53 0.24 -1.93
CA PHE A 42 -17.53 -0.54 -2.65
C PHE A 42 -17.35 -0.07 -4.09
N GLY A 43 -18.43 0.31 -4.77
CA GLY A 43 -18.38 0.86 -6.13
C GLY A 43 -17.54 2.14 -6.19
N LEU A 44 -17.78 3.08 -5.28
CA LEU A 44 -17.01 4.32 -5.18
C LEU A 44 -15.53 4.04 -4.89
N MET A 45 -15.25 3.14 -3.94
CA MET A 45 -13.88 2.78 -3.61
C MET A 45 -13.17 2.09 -4.78
N ALA A 46 -13.85 1.23 -5.53
CA ALA A 46 -13.29 0.56 -6.71
C ALA A 46 -12.87 1.57 -7.79
N MET A 47 -13.67 2.61 -8.04
CA MET A 47 -13.31 3.70 -8.96
C MET A 47 -12.02 4.41 -8.51
N LEU A 48 -11.90 4.70 -7.21
CA LEU A 48 -10.69 5.31 -6.64
C LEU A 48 -9.47 4.39 -6.71
N MET A 49 -9.66 3.08 -6.53
CA MET A 49 -8.58 2.10 -6.61
C MET A 49 -7.96 2.04 -8.00
N VAL A 50 -8.77 2.13 -9.06
CA VAL A 50 -8.24 2.17 -10.44
C VAL A 50 -7.34 3.38 -10.64
N LEU A 51 -7.78 4.56 -10.19
CA LEU A 51 -7.02 5.79 -10.30
C LEU A 51 -5.73 5.73 -9.48
N THR A 52 -5.82 5.33 -8.23
CA THR A 52 -4.65 5.27 -7.32
C THR A 52 -3.67 4.16 -7.71
N ALA A 53 -4.13 3.06 -8.32
CA ALA A 53 -3.24 2.00 -8.84
C ALA A 53 -2.29 2.52 -9.92
N VAL A 54 -2.75 3.41 -10.80
CA VAL A 54 -1.88 4.06 -11.80
C VAL A 54 -0.77 4.84 -11.09
N GLY A 55 -1.12 5.64 -10.08
CA GLY A 55 -0.15 6.37 -9.26
C GLY A 55 0.86 5.45 -8.57
N LEU A 56 0.38 4.32 -8.03
CA LEU A 56 1.21 3.33 -7.35
C LEU A 56 2.26 2.74 -8.29
N VAL A 57 1.90 2.45 -9.55
CA VAL A 57 2.85 1.93 -10.56
C VAL A 57 3.98 2.91 -10.83
N PHE A 58 3.70 4.22 -10.89
CA PHE A 58 4.77 5.22 -11.06
C PHE A 58 5.70 5.27 -9.84
N VAL A 59 5.15 5.27 -8.63
CA VAL A 59 5.93 5.34 -7.38
C VAL A 59 6.75 4.07 -7.15
N GLU A 60 6.12 2.90 -7.16
CA GLU A 60 6.79 1.62 -6.89
C GLU A 60 7.63 1.12 -8.08
N GLY A 61 7.15 1.32 -9.30
CA GLY A 61 7.79 0.82 -10.53
C GLY A 61 8.99 1.65 -10.99
N GLY A 62 9.02 2.95 -10.69
CA GLY A 62 10.11 3.84 -11.13
C GLY A 62 11.43 3.57 -10.41
N PHE A 63 11.45 3.68 -9.08
CA PHE A 63 12.69 3.63 -8.30
C PHE A 63 12.86 2.34 -7.46
N GLY A 64 11.77 1.68 -7.07
CA GLY A 64 11.84 0.44 -6.28
C GLY A 64 12.58 -0.69 -7.00
N ILE A 65 12.34 -0.85 -8.31
CA ILE A 65 12.99 -1.86 -9.15
C ILE A 65 14.45 -1.48 -9.46
N ALA A 66 14.73 -0.20 -9.70
CA ALA A 66 16.08 0.29 -9.97
C ALA A 66 17.02 0.05 -8.76
N LEU A 67 16.52 0.24 -7.54
CA LEU A 67 17.28 -0.01 -6.30
C LEU A 67 17.55 -1.51 -6.08
N ILE A 68 16.61 -2.38 -6.43
CA ILE A 68 16.77 -3.85 -6.31
C ILE A 68 17.86 -4.37 -7.27
N HIS A 69 18.05 -3.73 -8.43
CA HIS A 69 19.03 -4.18 -9.43
C HIS A 69 20.48 -3.80 -9.07
N ASN A 70 20.70 -2.77 -8.24
CA ASN A 70 22.03 -2.29 -7.90
C ASN A 70 22.57 -2.98 -6.63
N LYS A 71 23.11 -4.20 -6.80
CA LYS A 71 23.53 -5.11 -5.71
C LYS A 71 24.77 -4.67 -4.93
N ASP A 72 25.40 -3.56 -5.28
CA ASP A 72 26.61 -3.02 -4.63
C ASP A 72 26.51 -1.53 -4.27
N ALA A 73 25.29 -0.96 -4.28
CA ALA A 73 25.10 0.46 -4.00
C ALA A 73 25.47 0.83 -2.54
N PRO A 74 26.33 1.83 -2.30
CA PRO A 74 26.63 2.36 -0.96
C PRO A 74 25.38 2.95 -0.30
N ARG A 75 25.41 3.05 1.03
CA ARG A 75 24.29 3.53 1.88
C ARG A 75 23.81 4.96 1.54
N GLU A 76 24.63 5.74 0.86
CA GLU A 76 24.33 7.08 0.33
C GLU A 76 23.36 7.04 -0.87
N ASP A 77 23.39 5.98 -1.67
CA ASP A 77 22.46 5.78 -2.79
C ASP A 77 21.05 5.42 -2.30
N GLU A 78 20.95 4.71 -1.16
CA GLU A 78 19.66 4.38 -0.54
C GLU A 78 18.91 5.64 -0.07
N SER A 79 19.65 6.61 0.49
CA SER A 79 19.07 7.89 0.93
C SER A 79 18.66 8.74 -0.27
N SER A 80 19.48 8.78 -1.32
CA SER A 80 19.16 9.50 -2.56
C SER A 80 17.89 8.95 -3.22
N VAL A 81 17.77 7.63 -3.30
CA VAL A 81 16.59 6.96 -3.84
C VAL A 81 15.37 7.17 -2.96
N PHE A 82 15.53 7.20 -1.63
CA PHE A 82 14.44 7.56 -0.72
C PHE A 82 13.88 8.95 -1.03
N TYR A 83 14.74 9.97 -1.15
CA TYR A 83 14.29 11.34 -1.44
C TYR A 83 13.68 11.46 -2.85
N CYS A 84 14.24 10.79 -3.86
CA CYS A 84 13.64 10.76 -5.20
C CYS A 84 12.27 10.10 -5.21
N ASN A 85 12.11 8.96 -4.52
CA ASN A 85 10.84 8.26 -4.43
C ASN A 85 9.79 9.09 -3.68
N LEU A 86 10.18 9.74 -2.59
CA LEU A 86 9.32 10.63 -1.83
C LEU A 86 8.88 11.83 -2.69
N ALA A 87 9.81 12.46 -3.42
CA ALA A 87 9.50 13.55 -4.34
C ALA A 87 8.53 13.13 -5.44
N LEU A 88 8.73 11.94 -6.03
CA LEU A 88 7.83 11.39 -7.04
C LEU A 88 6.43 11.11 -6.46
N ALA A 89 6.35 10.53 -5.26
CA ALA A 89 5.08 10.26 -4.59
C ALA A 89 4.33 11.56 -4.22
N THR A 90 5.06 12.59 -3.77
CA THR A 90 4.48 13.92 -3.49
C THR A 90 4.01 14.60 -4.78
N ALA A 91 4.77 14.49 -5.88
CA ALA A 91 4.35 15.00 -7.19
C ALA A 91 3.09 14.28 -7.69
N ALA A 92 3.05 12.94 -7.61
CA ALA A 92 1.89 12.15 -7.96
C ALA A 92 0.67 12.53 -7.10
N TYR A 93 0.84 12.72 -5.80
CA TYR A 93 -0.20 13.22 -4.90
C TYR A 93 -0.74 14.59 -5.34
N GLY A 94 0.14 15.53 -5.69
CA GLY A 94 -0.26 16.83 -6.23
C GLY A 94 -1.09 16.71 -7.51
N VAL A 95 -0.70 15.82 -8.42
CA VAL A 95 -1.44 15.54 -9.66
C VAL A 95 -2.85 15.00 -9.34
N PHE A 96 -2.97 14.01 -8.44
CA PHE A 96 -4.28 13.51 -8.01
C PHE A 96 -5.12 14.56 -7.31
N TRP A 97 -4.51 15.47 -6.54
CA TRP A 97 -5.21 16.55 -5.86
C TRP A 97 -5.93 17.49 -6.85
N PHE A 98 -5.25 17.89 -7.92
CA PHE A 98 -5.83 18.74 -8.97
C PHE A 98 -6.79 17.97 -9.91
N LEU A 99 -6.57 16.67 -10.11
CA LEU A 99 -7.46 15.81 -10.89
C LEU A 99 -8.74 15.44 -10.14
N ALA A 100 -8.74 15.44 -8.79
CA ALA A 100 -9.88 15.05 -7.97
C ALA A 100 -11.23 15.71 -8.34
N PRO A 101 -11.33 17.05 -8.54
CA PRO A 101 -12.58 17.66 -8.96
C PRO A 101 -13.02 17.18 -10.36
N HIS A 102 -12.08 17.04 -11.31
CA HIS A 102 -12.36 16.56 -12.66
C HIS A 102 -12.89 15.13 -12.65
N VAL A 103 -12.27 14.26 -11.85
CA VAL A 103 -12.71 12.88 -11.64
C VAL A 103 -14.12 12.83 -11.04
N ALA A 104 -14.39 13.65 -10.01
CA ALA A 104 -15.70 13.69 -9.37
C ALA A 104 -16.80 14.12 -10.36
N THR A 105 -16.50 15.08 -11.24
CA THR A 105 -17.43 15.47 -12.31
C THR A 105 -17.60 14.39 -13.38
N PHE A 106 -16.53 13.68 -13.77
CA PHE A 106 -16.59 12.62 -14.77
C PHE A 106 -17.45 11.44 -14.34
N TYR A 107 -17.35 11.04 -13.07
CA TYR A 107 -18.15 9.96 -12.49
C TYR A 107 -19.50 10.42 -11.92
N GLY A 108 -19.80 11.72 -11.93
CA GLY A 108 -21.07 12.27 -11.44
C GLY A 108 -21.27 12.15 -9.92
N HIS A 109 -20.21 11.96 -9.14
CA HIS A 109 -20.27 11.80 -7.68
C HIS A 109 -19.32 12.76 -6.97
N THR A 110 -19.88 13.81 -6.35
CA THR A 110 -19.12 14.83 -5.61
C THR A 110 -18.34 14.27 -4.42
N SER A 111 -18.82 13.16 -3.83
CA SER A 111 -18.12 12.48 -2.72
C SER A 111 -16.75 11.91 -3.12
N LEU A 112 -16.49 11.67 -4.42
CA LEU A 112 -15.21 11.14 -4.91
C LEU A 112 -14.06 12.14 -4.74
N GLU A 113 -14.33 13.45 -4.80
CA GLU A 113 -13.28 14.47 -4.69
C GLU A 113 -12.53 14.39 -3.35
N PRO A 114 -13.19 14.51 -2.18
CA PRO A 114 -12.49 14.44 -0.91
C PRO A 114 -11.92 13.03 -0.65
N LEU A 115 -12.57 11.98 -1.14
CA LEU A 115 -12.07 10.61 -1.01
C LEU A 115 -10.79 10.39 -1.82
N LEU A 116 -10.71 10.88 -3.06
CA LEU A 116 -9.50 10.73 -3.88
C LEU A 116 -8.33 11.52 -3.29
N ARG A 117 -8.59 12.75 -2.83
CA ARG A 117 -7.58 13.58 -2.15
C ARG A 117 -7.06 12.92 -0.87
N PHE A 118 -7.93 12.27 -0.12
CA PHE A 118 -7.53 11.57 1.09
C PHE A 118 -6.82 10.25 0.79
N SER A 119 -7.39 9.39 -0.05
CA SER A 119 -6.83 8.09 -0.40
C SER A 119 -5.52 8.18 -1.16
N SER A 120 -5.29 9.21 -1.96
CA SER A 120 -3.99 9.43 -2.64
C SER A 120 -2.84 9.72 -1.66
N LEU A 121 -3.12 10.11 -0.42
CA LEU A 121 -2.10 10.24 0.64
C LEU A 121 -1.39 8.90 0.92
N SER A 122 -2.07 7.78 0.63
CA SER A 122 -1.48 6.44 0.70
C SER A 122 -0.22 6.29 -0.15
N LEU A 123 -0.10 7.01 -1.27
CA LEU A 123 1.08 6.99 -2.14
C LEU A 123 2.31 7.56 -1.41
N VAL A 124 2.12 8.70 -0.74
CA VAL A 124 3.18 9.37 0.02
C VAL A 124 3.58 8.53 1.23
N LEU A 125 2.61 8.02 2.00
CA LEU A 125 2.88 7.16 3.16
C LEU A 125 3.53 5.85 2.76
N GLY A 126 3.14 5.28 1.61
CA GLY A 126 3.75 4.08 1.04
C GLY A 126 5.20 4.31 0.61
N ALA A 127 5.52 5.49 0.08
CA ALA A 127 6.87 5.83 -0.37
C ALA A 127 7.94 5.71 0.72
N PHE A 128 7.58 6.00 1.98
CA PHE A 128 8.47 5.80 3.14
C PHE A 128 8.87 4.35 3.36
N GLY A 129 7.99 3.41 3.01
CA GLY A 129 8.19 1.98 3.19
C GLY A 129 8.91 1.31 2.02
N VAL A 130 8.98 1.95 0.84
CA VAL A 130 9.56 1.34 -0.39
C VAL A 130 11.03 0.96 -0.19
N VAL A 131 11.86 1.88 0.33
CA VAL A 131 13.29 1.62 0.53
C VAL A 131 13.52 0.47 1.52
N GLN A 132 12.85 0.50 2.67
CA GLN A 132 12.96 -0.57 3.66
C GLN A 132 12.45 -1.91 3.10
N ASN A 133 11.40 -1.88 2.29
CA ASN A 133 10.91 -3.07 1.62
C ASN A 133 11.95 -3.67 0.65
N SER A 134 12.61 -2.81 -0.13
CA SER A 134 13.66 -3.21 -1.06
C SER A 134 14.88 -3.77 -0.33
N VAL A 135 15.31 -3.17 0.78
CA VAL A 135 16.43 -3.67 1.62
C VAL A 135 16.11 -5.06 2.20
N LEU A 136 14.91 -5.24 2.76
CA LEU A 136 14.48 -6.54 3.30
C LEU A 136 14.28 -7.60 2.21
N SER A 137 13.79 -7.20 1.03
CA SER A 137 13.66 -8.07 -0.13
C SER A 137 15.02 -8.52 -0.65
N ARG A 138 16.01 -7.61 -0.71
CA ARG A 138 17.39 -7.90 -1.12
C ARG A 138 18.09 -8.85 -0.14
N SER A 139 17.80 -8.74 1.16
CA SER A 139 18.31 -9.66 2.19
C SER A 139 17.53 -10.98 2.30
N LEU A 140 16.53 -11.21 1.43
CA LEU A 140 15.63 -12.38 1.43
C LEU A 140 14.87 -12.56 2.77
N ASN A 141 14.67 -11.48 3.53
CA ASN A 141 13.96 -11.53 4.80
C ASN A 141 12.44 -11.38 4.61
N PHE A 142 11.85 -12.31 3.85
CA PHE A 142 10.42 -12.33 3.57
C PHE A 142 9.56 -12.64 4.80
N LYS A 143 10.16 -13.22 5.85
CA LYS A 143 9.48 -13.45 7.14
C LYS A 143 9.05 -12.12 7.76
N THR A 144 9.98 -11.18 7.91
CA THR A 144 9.66 -9.84 8.47
C THR A 144 8.65 -9.12 7.59
N LEU A 145 8.83 -9.14 6.27
CA LEU A 145 7.89 -8.54 5.33
C LEU A 145 6.47 -9.10 5.46
N GLY A 146 6.34 -10.43 5.59
CA GLY A 146 5.06 -11.10 5.79
C GLY A 146 4.38 -10.67 7.09
N ILE A 147 5.11 -10.69 8.21
CA ILE A 147 4.58 -10.31 9.52
C ILE A 147 4.11 -8.85 9.50
N VAL A 148 4.93 -7.93 8.98
CA VAL A 148 4.59 -6.51 8.92
C VAL A 148 3.36 -6.28 8.04
N ASN A 149 3.27 -6.94 6.88
CA ASN A 149 2.11 -6.83 6.00
C ASN A 149 0.81 -7.29 6.67
N VAL A 150 0.84 -8.45 7.34
CA VAL A 150 -0.32 -8.99 8.05
C VAL A 150 -0.71 -8.09 9.21
N ALA A 151 0.25 -7.68 10.04
CA ALA A 151 0.00 -6.78 11.18
C ALA A 151 -0.60 -5.45 10.73
N SER A 152 -0.02 -4.82 9.69
CA SER A 152 -0.51 -3.54 9.15
C SER A 152 -1.93 -3.67 8.60
N SER A 153 -2.20 -4.75 7.85
CA SER A 153 -3.54 -5.02 7.29
C SER A 153 -4.59 -5.25 8.37
N LEU A 154 -4.24 -5.95 9.46
CA LEU A 154 -5.16 -6.22 10.56
C LEU A 154 -5.40 -4.97 11.41
N LEU A 155 -4.37 -4.18 11.70
CA LEU A 155 -4.49 -2.91 12.43
C LEU A 155 -5.34 -1.91 11.65
N ALA A 156 -5.03 -1.69 10.37
CA ALA A 156 -5.81 -0.81 9.51
C ALA A 156 -7.24 -1.33 9.31
N GLY A 157 -7.39 -2.64 9.13
CA GLY A 157 -8.69 -3.30 8.99
C GLY A 157 -9.56 -3.19 10.24
N GLY A 158 -9.00 -3.37 11.43
CA GLY A 158 -9.70 -3.20 12.70
C GLY A 158 -10.22 -1.78 12.91
N ILE A 159 -9.40 -0.78 12.56
CA ILE A 159 -9.81 0.63 12.59
C ILE A 159 -10.93 0.89 11.56
N ALA A 160 -10.78 0.38 10.33
CA ALA A 160 -11.80 0.51 9.29
C ALA A 160 -13.13 -0.13 9.70
N ILE A 161 -13.12 -1.35 10.24
CA ILE A 161 -14.31 -2.04 10.75
C ILE A 161 -14.96 -1.24 11.87
N THR A 162 -14.18 -0.70 12.81
CA THR A 162 -14.70 0.15 13.89
C THR A 162 -15.38 1.41 13.36
N MET A 163 -14.84 2.02 12.31
CA MET A 163 -15.46 3.19 11.66
C MET A 163 -16.70 2.82 10.85
N ALA A 164 -16.72 1.65 10.21
CA ALA A 164 -17.89 1.15 9.51
C ALA A 164 -19.07 0.94 10.48
N TYR A 165 -18.82 0.38 11.67
CA TYR A 165 -19.83 0.26 12.73
C TYR A 165 -20.34 1.61 13.26
N ARG A 166 -19.54 2.67 13.17
CA ARG A 166 -19.95 4.04 13.51
C ARG A 166 -20.70 4.75 12.37
N GLY A 167 -20.99 4.07 11.27
CA GLY A 167 -21.78 4.61 10.16
C GLY A 167 -20.99 5.53 9.22
N MET A 168 -19.64 5.45 9.20
CA MET A 168 -18.83 6.30 8.31
C MET A 168 -18.83 5.87 6.83
N GLY A 169 -19.48 4.75 6.48
CA GLY A 169 -19.65 4.30 5.08
C GLY A 169 -18.31 4.17 4.34
N VAL A 170 -18.25 4.68 3.10
CA VAL A 170 -17.06 4.72 2.23
C VAL A 170 -15.77 5.18 2.93
N TRP A 171 -15.87 6.10 3.90
CA TRP A 171 -14.70 6.61 4.60
C TRP A 171 -13.95 5.53 5.37
N SER A 172 -14.62 4.47 5.82
CA SER A 172 -13.97 3.32 6.44
C SER A 172 -12.95 2.66 5.49
N LEU A 173 -13.32 2.48 4.21
CA LEU A 173 -12.46 1.93 3.16
C LEU A 173 -11.33 2.90 2.80
N ALA A 174 -11.63 4.19 2.73
CA ALA A 174 -10.63 5.22 2.44
C ALA A 174 -9.55 5.28 3.53
N TRP A 175 -9.95 5.25 4.81
CA TRP A 175 -9.02 5.14 5.92
C TRP A 175 -8.23 3.84 5.91
N GLN A 176 -8.86 2.71 5.58
CA GLN A 176 -8.13 1.45 5.43
C GLN A 176 -6.99 1.58 4.40
N ALA A 177 -7.28 2.21 3.26
CA ALA A 177 -6.32 2.39 2.18
C ALA A 177 -5.14 3.30 2.56
N VAL A 178 -5.34 4.27 3.46
CA VAL A 178 -4.29 5.19 3.94
C VAL A 178 -3.52 4.60 5.12
N LEU A 179 -4.22 3.99 6.09
CA LEU A 179 -3.61 3.43 7.29
C LEU A 179 -2.77 2.19 7.03
N THR A 180 -3.15 1.37 6.04
CA THR A 180 -2.38 0.16 5.70
C THR A 180 -0.93 0.50 5.31
N PRO A 181 -0.66 1.38 4.33
CA PRO A 181 0.71 1.79 4.03
C PRO A 181 1.34 2.60 5.16
N ALA A 182 0.57 3.39 5.92
CA ALA A 182 1.10 4.12 7.07
C ALA A 182 1.70 3.19 8.14
N PHE A 183 0.91 2.22 8.61
CA PHE A 183 1.37 1.23 9.58
C PHE A 183 2.47 0.35 9.03
N ARG A 184 2.38 -0.02 7.74
CA ARG A 184 3.43 -0.79 7.08
C ARG A 184 4.76 -0.04 7.10
N SER A 185 4.75 1.23 6.71
CA SER A 185 5.96 2.06 6.75
C SER A 185 6.47 2.20 8.19
N LEU A 186 5.61 2.50 9.16
CA LEU A 186 6.01 2.62 10.57
C LEU A 186 6.60 1.33 11.15
N LEU A 187 6.07 0.17 10.81
CA LEU A 187 6.55 -1.13 11.31
C LEU A 187 7.80 -1.64 10.58
N LEU A 188 8.16 -1.05 9.43
CA LEU A 188 9.36 -1.38 8.67
C LEU A 188 10.59 -0.59 9.12
N TRP A 189 10.39 0.58 9.74
CA TRP A 189 11.44 1.44 10.28
C TRP A 189 11.76 1.06 11.73
#